data_AF-A0AAV6HFR1-F1
#
_entry.id   AF-A0AAV6HFR1-F1
#
_cell.length_a   1.000
_cell.length_b   1.000
_cell.length_c   1.000
_cell.angle_alpha   90.00
_cell.angle_beta   90.00
_cell.angle_gamma   90.00
#
_symmetry.space_group_name_H-M   'P 1'
#
loop_
_entity.id
_entity.type
_entity.pdbx_description
1 polymer ?
#
loop_
_entity_poly.entity_id
_entity_poly.type
_entity_poly.pdbx_seq_one_letter_code
_entity_poly.pdbx_strand_id
1 'polypeptide(L)'
;MGKTDEDEIIRIAKKIDKMAQKKTASGALDLLKELKSVTMTLELLQSTRIGMSVNAIRKQSTDEEVTSLAKGLIKSWKKLLDEPGGGGGDKSSEEKRKEPTTPMVTSQGSPEPQEESSSSNSSKGDFAEATPNTLIATFPRAPVTSDSVRLKCREMITNALQTGDDHITIGADCDELGAQIEEYIL
;
A
#
# COMPACT_ATOMS: atom_id res chain seq x y z
N MET A 1 21.71 -25.94 -3.85
CA MET A 1 22.36 -25.41 -2.65
C MET A 1 21.43 -24.50 -1.80
N GLY A 2 20.23 -24.10 -2.24
CA GLY A 2 19.46 -23.04 -1.56
C GLY A 2 18.70 -23.38 -0.27
N LYS A 3 18.47 -24.67 0.06
CA LYS A 3 17.67 -25.05 1.24
C LYS A 3 18.35 -24.68 2.57
N THR A 4 19.67 -24.69 2.62
CA THR A 4 20.43 -24.35 3.83
C THR A 4 20.30 -22.86 4.17
N ASP A 5 20.30 -22.01 3.16
CA ASP A 5 20.30 -20.56 3.32
C ASP A 5 18.92 -20.06 3.78
N GLU A 6 17.85 -20.67 3.25
CA GLU A 6 16.47 -20.44 3.69
C GLU A 6 16.27 -20.83 5.17
N ASP A 7 16.75 -22.02 5.55
CA ASP A 7 16.67 -22.51 6.94
C ASP A 7 17.48 -21.61 7.89
N GLU A 8 18.62 -21.08 7.45
CA GLU A 8 19.41 -20.11 8.19
C GLU A 8 18.67 -18.79 8.38
N ILE A 9 18.04 -18.24 7.33
CA ILE A 9 17.21 -17.03 7.44
C ILE A 9 16.07 -17.23 8.44
N ILE A 10 15.37 -18.36 8.38
CA ILE A 10 14.28 -18.69 9.32
C ILE A 10 14.81 -18.78 10.76
N ARG A 11 15.97 -19.41 10.96
CA ARG A 11 16.62 -19.52 12.27
C ARG A 11 17.01 -18.15 12.82
N ILE A 12 17.61 -17.30 12.00
CA ILE A 12 18.01 -15.94 12.38
C ILE A 12 16.77 -15.10 12.69
N ALA A 13 15.73 -15.17 11.85
CA ALA A 13 14.46 -14.47 12.06
C ALA A 13 13.87 -14.79 13.44
N LYS A 14 13.77 -16.08 13.79
CA LYS A 14 13.26 -16.53 15.09
C LYS A 14 14.10 -16.01 16.26
N LYS A 15 15.43 -15.99 16.13
CA LYS A 15 16.32 -15.46 17.19
C LYS A 15 16.18 -13.94 17.34
N ILE A 16 16.16 -13.19 16.23
CA ILE A 16 15.97 -11.73 16.24
C ILE A 16 14.60 -11.38 16.82
N ASP A 17 13.55 -12.11 16.47
CA ASP A 17 12.22 -11.89 17.01
C ASP A 17 12.18 -12.11 18.53
N LYS A 18 12.78 -13.20 19.01
CA LYS A 18 12.91 -13.46 20.45
C LYS A 18 13.66 -12.35 21.18
N MET A 19 14.71 -11.78 20.58
CA MET A 19 15.46 -10.66 21.14
C MET A 19 14.65 -9.35 21.14
N ALA A 20 13.87 -9.11 20.08
CA ALA A 20 12.95 -7.99 20.01
C ALA A 20 11.89 -8.07 21.13
N GLN A 21 11.26 -9.24 21.31
CA GLN A 21 10.25 -9.45 22.36
C GLN A 21 10.83 -9.26 23.77
N LYS A 22 12.06 -9.75 24.01
CA LYS A 22 12.71 -9.66 25.31
C LYS A 22 13.37 -8.30 25.59
N LYS A 23 13.35 -7.36 24.63
CA LYS A 23 14.05 -6.07 24.70
C LYS A 23 15.55 -6.21 25.00
N THR A 24 16.15 -7.31 24.56
CA THR A 24 17.58 -7.59 24.74
C THR A 24 18.28 -7.39 23.41
N ALA A 25 19.25 -6.47 23.33
CA ALA A 25 20.03 -6.23 22.12
C ALA A 25 21.39 -6.97 22.10
N SER A 26 21.74 -7.70 23.17
CA SER A 26 22.99 -8.45 23.27
C SER A 26 23.03 -9.57 22.24
N GLY A 27 24.02 -9.56 21.35
CA GLY A 27 24.16 -10.50 20.23
C GLY A 27 23.35 -10.15 18.98
N ALA A 28 22.65 -9.01 18.97
CA ALA A 28 21.91 -8.55 17.79
C ALA A 28 22.84 -8.21 16.61
N LEU A 29 24.01 -7.63 16.90
CA LEU A 29 25.00 -7.24 15.89
C LEU A 29 25.41 -8.43 15.01
N ASP A 30 25.74 -9.57 15.63
CA ASP A 30 26.22 -10.76 14.92
C ASP A 30 25.13 -11.36 14.03
N LEU A 31 23.90 -11.46 14.54
CA LEU A 31 22.77 -11.95 13.75
C LEU A 31 22.44 -11.04 12.58
N LEU A 32 22.55 -9.71 12.75
CA LEU A 32 22.32 -8.78 11.64
C LEU A 32 23.44 -8.85 10.59
N LYS A 33 24.70 -9.12 11.00
CA LYS A 33 25.82 -9.37 10.07
C LYS A 33 25.61 -10.67 9.27
N GLU A 34 25.23 -11.75 9.95
CA GLU A 34 24.91 -13.04 9.33
C GLU A 34 23.74 -12.89 8.35
N LEU A 35 22.71 -12.13 8.73
CA LEU A 35 21.58 -11.82 7.86
C LEU A 35 21.96 -10.99 6.63
N LYS A 36 23.03 -10.18 6.72
CA LYS A 36 23.54 -9.39 5.60
C LYS A 36 24.34 -10.25 4.62
N SER A 37 25.03 -11.29 5.09
CA SER A 37 25.79 -12.19 4.24
C SER A 37 24.91 -13.12 3.40
N VAL A 38 23.70 -13.44 3.88
CA VAL A 38 22.75 -14.26 3.13
C VAL A 38 21.89 -13.36 2.24
N THR A 39 21.69 -13.77 1.00
CA THR A 39 20.78 -13.07 0.07
C THR A 39 19.33 -13.27 0.50
N MET A 40 18.68 -12.17 0.90
CA MET A 40 17.26 -12.15 1.24
C MET A 40 16.38 -12.16 -0.02
N THR A 41 15.28 -12.91 0.00
CA THR A 41 14.23 -12.90 -1.04
C THR A 41 12.93 -12.29 -0.50
N LEU A 42 12.05 -11.87 -1.41
CA LEU A 42 10.74 -11.32 -1.05
C LEU A 42 9.87 -12.34 -0.29
N GLU A 43 9.87 -13.60 -0.74
CA GLU A 43 9.11 -14.70 -0.12
C GLU A 43 9.54 -14.95 1.32
N LEU A 44 10.85 -15.00 1.58
CA LEU A 44 11.38 -15.18 2.94
C LEU A 44 11.10 -13.96 3.81
N LEU A 45 11.19 -12.75 3.27
CA LEU A 45 10.89 -11.52 4.00
C LEU A 45 9.42 -11.47 4.45
N GLN A 46 8.49 -11.88 3.57
CA GLN A 46 7.05 -11.92 3.86
C GLN A 46 6.68 -13.05 4.83
N SER A 47 7.18 -14.26 4.58
CA SER A 47 6.86 -15.46 5.39
C SER A 47 7.44 -15.39 6.80
N THR A 48 8.69 -14.94 6.95
CA THR A 48 9.35 -14.84 8.26
C THR A 48 8.97 -13.59 9.04
N ARG A 49 8.43 -12.58 8.34
CA ARG A 49 8.14 -11.25 8.90
C ARG A 49 9.33 -10.57 9.60
N ILE A 50 10.56 -10.94 9.21
CA ILE A 50 11.80 -10.48 9.84
C ILE A 50 11.98 -8.95 9.80
N GLY A 51 11.36 -8.26 8.83
CA GLY A 51 11.36 -6.80 8.74
C GLY A 51 10.80 -6.12 9.99
N MET A 52 9.78 -6.69 10.63
CA MET A 52 9.22 -6.13 11.87
C MET A 52 10.16 -6.31 13.05
N SER A 53 10.71 -7.51 13.21
CA SER A 53 11.62 -7.83 14.32
C SER A 53 12.92 -7.03 14.22
N VAL A 54 13.48 -6.86 13.02
CA VAL A 54 14.67 -6.00 12.80
C VAL A 54 14.36 -4.52 13.04
N ASN A 55 13.16 -4.05 12.66
CA ASN A 55 12.71 -2.69 12.97
C ASN A 55 12.54 -2.46 14.49
N ALA A 56 12.08 -3.48 15.22
CA ALA A 56 12.01 -3.43 16.68
C ALA A 56 13.42 -3.36 17.31
N ILE A 57 14.35 -4.22 16.89
CA ILE A 57 15.77 -4.16 17.31
C ILE A 57 16.34 -2.77 17.05
N ARG A 58 16.11 -2.19 15.87
CA ARG A 58 16.56 -0.83 15.52
C ARG A 58 16.03 0.24 16.48
N LYS A 59 14.76 0.12 16.91
CA LYS A 59 14.12 1.12 17.79
C LYS A 59 14.58 1.01 19.24
N GLN A 60 14.86 -0.20 19.71
CA GLN A 60 15.20 -0.46 21.12
C GLN A 60 16.69 -0.47 21.41
N SER A 61 17.54 -0.64 20.39
CA SER A 61 18.99 -0.67 20.56
C SER A 61 19.54 0.73 20.76
N THR A 62 20.43 0.91 21.73
CA THR A 62 21.22 2.14 21.94
C THR A 62 22.55 2.11 21.19
N ASP A 63 22.91 0.94 20.63
CA ASP A 63 24.13 0.75 19.85
C ASP A 63 23.96 1.31 18.43
N GLU A 64 24.84 2.24 18.05
CA GLU A 64 24.83 2.89 16.74
C GLU A 64 25.17 1.94 15.60
N GLU A 65 26.06 0.96 15.81
CA GLU A 65 26.41 -0.02 14.79
C GLU A 65 25.22 -0.94 14.49
N VAL A 66 24.56 -1.44 15.54
CA VAL A 66 23.34 -2.25 15.41
C VAL A 66 22.25 -1.46 14.68
N THR A 67 22.06 -0.19 15.06
CA THR A 67 21.05 0.69 14.46
C THR A 67 21.34 0.95 12.98
N SER A 68 22.59 1.24 12.64
CA SER A 68 23.03 1.51 11.26
C SER A 68 22.86 0.27 10.38
N LEU A 69 23.28 -0.90 10.87
CA LEU A 69 23.19 -2.15 10.13
C LEU A 69 21.73 -2.58 9.90
N ALA A 70 20.88 -2.43 10.92
CA ALA A 70 19.44 -2.66 10.80
C ALA A 70 18.77 -1.68 9.80
N LYS A 71 19.14 -0.39 9.81
CA LYS A 71 18.67 0.59 8.80
C LYS A 71 19.06 0.17 7.38
N GLY A 72 20.31 -0.28 7.20
CA GLY A 72 20.82 -0.75 5.92
C GLY A 72 20.02 -1.95 5.38
N LEU A 73 19.80 -2.97 6.20
CA LEU A 73 19.01 -4.15 5.84
C LEU A 73 17.57 -3.78 5.44
N ILE A 74 16.89 -2.95 6.24
CA ILE A 74 15.52 -2.50 5.95
C ILE A 74 15.48 -1.73 4.62
N LYS A 75 16.48 -0.89 4.32
CA LYS A 75 16.55 -0.16 3.06
C LYS A 75 16.75 -1.08 1.86
N SER A 76 17.63 -2.07 1.97
CA SER A 76 17.85 -3.06 0.91
C SER A 76 16.59 -3.88 0.63
N TRP A 77 15.86 -4.28 1.67
CA TRP A 77 14.62 -5.05 1.53
C TRP A 77 13.47 -4.22 0.98
N LYS A 78 13.37 -2.93 1.31
CA LYS A 78 12.42 -2.03 0.66
C LYS A 78 12.64 -1.97 -0.84
N LYS A 79 13.88 -1.94 -1.30
CA LYS A 79 14.20 -1.99 -2.73
C LYS A 79 13.71 -3.28 -3.41
N LEU A 80 13.68 -4.41 -2.70
CA LEU A 80 13.09 -5.66 -3.20
C LEU A 80 11.56 -5.62 -3.28
N LEU A 81 10.92 -4.70 -2.56
CA LEU A 81 9.47 -4.44 -2.62
C LEU A 81 9.14 -3.37 -3.66
N ASP A 82 10.06 -2.42 -3.88
CA ASP A 82 9.93 -1.30 -4.82
C ASP A 82 10.35 -1.68 -6.26
N GLU A 83 10.80 -2.92 -6.52
CA GLU A 83 10.92 -3.42 -7.90
C GLU A 83 9.50 -3.52 -8.48
N PRO A 84 9.16 -2.81 -9.56
CA PRO A 84 7.81 -2.81 -10.15
C PRO A 84 7.59 -4.13 -10.90
N GLY A 85 7.47 -5.21 -10.14
CA GLY A 85 7.34 -6.59 -10.60
C GLY A 85 6.09 -7.29 -10.09
N GLY A 86 5.26 -6.61 -9.29
CA GLY A 86 3.83 -6.90 -9.20
C GLY A 86 3.08 -6.12 -10.29
N GLY A 87 3.41 -6.37 -11.56
CA GLY A 87 2.72 -5.79 -12.72
C GLY A 87 3.43 -4.60 -13.37
N GLY A 88 4.17 -4.89 -14.45
CA GLY A 88 4.33 -4.07 -15.65
C GLY A 88 4.73 -2.61 -15.51
N GLY A 89 5.99 -2.30 -15.86
CA GLY A 89 6.35 -0.95 -16.26
C GLY A 89 7.82 -0.62 -16.12
N ASP A 90 8.60 -0.97 -17.15
CA ASP A 90 9.88 -0.33 -17.43
C ASP A 90 9.73 1.20 -17.39
N LYS A 91 10.42 1.86 -16.45
CA LYS A 91 11.15 3.13 -16.68
C LYS A 91 12.23 3.32 -15.62
N SER A 92 13.46 3.07 -16.07
CA SER A 92 14.67 3.66 -15.52
C SER A 92 14.57 5.19 -15.51
N SER A 93 14.81 5.83 -14.36
CA SER A 93 15.44 7.15 -14.33
C SER A 93 16.11 7.37 -12.98
N GLU A 94 17.43 7.30 -13.03
CA GLU A 94 18.39 7.57 -11.97
C GLU A 94 18.62 9.07 -11.77
N GLU A 95 18.97 9.46 -10.52
CA GLU A 95 19.70 10.67 -10.09
C GLU A 95 19.11 12.06 -10.44
N LYS A 96 18.94 13.04 -9.53
CA LYS A 96 20.00 13.68 -8.73
C LYS A 96 19.42 14.81 -7.84
N ARG A 97 19.89 14.84 -6.58
CA ARG A 97 20.36 16.02 -5.81
C ARG A 97 19.45 17.22 -5.46
N LYS A 98 19.36 17.39 -4.13
CA LYS A 98 19.59 18.60 -3.30
C LYS A 98 18.57 19.76 -3.34
N GLU A 99 17.83 19.88 -2.24
CA GLU A 99 17.38 21.14 -1.60
C GLU A 99 18.54 22.12 -1.30
N PRO A 100 18.31 23.36 -0.78
CA PRO A 100 17.08 24.16 -0.61
C PRO A 100 17.24 25.63 -1.11
N THR A 101 16.16 26.43 -1.13
CA THR A 101 16.06 27.82 -0.57
C THR A 101 14.82 28.55 -1.12
N THR A 102 13.86 28.84 -0.23
CA THR A 102 12.97 30.03 -0.27
C THR A 102 13.71 31.21 0.40
N PRO A 103 13.24 32.48 0.47
CA PRO A 103 11.87 33.00 0.25
C PRO A 103 11.80 34.39 -0.46
N MET A 104 10.63 35.04 -0.37
CA MET A 104 10.34 36.50 -0.50
C MET A 104 9.59 36.92 -1.79
N VAL A 105 8.51 37.74 -1.85
CA VAL A 105 7.41 38.21 -0.97
C VAL A 105 6.44 39.05 -1.87
N THR A 106 5.13 38.94 -1.60
CA THR A 106 4.01 39.92 -1.81
C THR A 106 3.60 40.53 -3.17
N SER A 107 2.28 40.43 -3.43
CA SER A 107 1.28 41.54 -3.48
C SER A 107 0.54 41.85 -4.79
N GLN A 108 -0.79 41.97 -4.59
CA GLN A 108 -1.79 42.86 -5.23
C GLN A 108 -2.58 42.40 -6.48
N GLY A 109 -3.90 42.41 -6.32
CA GLY A 109 -4.80 43.17 -7.21
C GLY A 109 -5.85 42.39 -8.00
N SER A 110 -7.07 42.29 -7.46
CA SER A 110 -8.35 42.18 -8.20
C SER A 110 -8.74 43.60 -8.71
N PRO A 111 -9.48 43.85 -9.82
CA PRO A 111 -10.75 43.22 -10.22
C PRO A 111 -10.99 42.92 -11.72
N GLU A 112 -12.09 42.17 -11.96
CA GLU A 112 -12.91 41.86 -13.17
C GLU A 112 -13.11 42.97 -14.24
N PRO A 113 -13.84 42.78 -15.38
CA PRO A 113 -14.45 41.58 -16.02
C PRO A 113 -14.21 41.50 -17.55
N GLN A 114 -14.57 40.41 -18.25
CA GLN A 114 -15.22 40.48 -19.58
C GLN A 114 -15.77 39.13 -20.07
N GLU A 115 -17.06 39.20 -20.41
CA GLU A 115 -17.94 38.21 -21.03
C GLU A 115 -17.61 38.01 -22.52
N GLU A 116 -17.72 36.78 -23.04
CA GLU A 116 -18.55 36.47 -24.23
C GLU A 116 -18.56 34.95 -24.57
N SER A 117 -19.71 34.32 -24.29
CA SER A 117 -20.54 33.45 -25.17
C SER A 117 -19.88 32.51 -26.21
N SER A 118 -20.39 31.34 -26.59
CA SER A 118 -21.52 30.48 -26.22
C SER A 118 -21.45 29.26 -27.19
N SER A 119 -22.14 28.16 -26.83
CA SER A 119 -22.76 27.15 -27.72
C SER A 119 -22.16 25.73 -27.79
N SER A 120 -22.74 24.87 -26.96
CA SER A 120 -23.45 23.61 -27.30
C SER A 120 -22.83 22.58 -28.27
N ASN A 121 -22.69 21.33 -27.82
CA ASN A 121 -23.66 20.31 -28.22
C ASN A 121 -23.70 19.06 -27.32
N SER A 122 -24.92 18.53 -27.24
CA SER A 122 -25.42 17.35 -26.55
C SER A 122 -24.88 16.02 -27.12
N SER A 123 -24.86 14.98 -26.28
CA SER A 123 -25.08 13.61 -26.76
C SER A 123 -25.85 12.81 -25.71
N LYS A 124 -27.06 12.47 -26.13
CA LYS A 124 -28.11 11.72 -25.50
C LYS A 124 -27.83 10.25 -25.81
N GLY A 125 -27.85 9.37 -24.82
CA GLY A 125 -27.79 7.93 -25.00
C GLY A 125 -28.78 7.26 -24.06
N ASP A 126 -30.01 7.11 -24.54
CA ASP A 126 -31.06 6.26 -23.97
C ASP A 126 -31.15 5.02 -24.87
N PHE A 127 -31.11 3.83 -24.28
CA PHE A 127 -31.73 2.63 -24.84
C PHE A 127 -32.15 1.67 -23.70
N ALA A 128 -33.45 1.75 -23.40
CA ALA A 128 -34.41 0.63 -23.27
C ALA A 128 -34.13 -0.58 -22.33
N GLU A 129 -34.97 -0.63 -21.28
CA GLU A 129 -35.97 -1.68 -21.02
C GLU A 129 -35.54 -3.09 -20.59
N ALA A 130 -35.74 -3.41 -19.30
CA ALA A 130 -36.38 -4.65 -18.85
C ALA A 130 -36.97 -4.51 -17.42
N THR A 131 -38.08 -5.20 -17.23
CA THR A 131 -39.08 -5.27 -16.14
C THR A 131 -38.59 -5.46 -14.69
N PRO A 132 -39.44 -5.17 -13.68
CA PRO A 132 -39.06 -5.12 -12.27
C PRO A 132 -39.12 -6.52 -11.64
N ASN A 133 -37.98 -7.06 -11.21
CA ASN A 133 -37.96 -8.20 -10.29
C ASN A 133 -38.08 -7.71 -8.85
N THR A 134 -39.31 -7.37 -8.48
CA THR A 134 -39.78 -7.02 -7.13
C THR A 134 -39.80 -8.24 -6.22
N LEU A 135 -38.66 -8.90 -5.95
CA LEU A 135 -38.58 -9.95 -4.90
C LEU A 135 -37.19 -10.09 -4.23
N ILE A 136 -36.36 -9.04 -4.26
CA ILE A 136 -35.16 -8.99 -3.42
C ILE A 136 -35.34 -7.77 -2.53
N ALA A 137 -35.14 -7.92 -1.22
CA ALA A 137 -35.17 -6.80 -0.28
C ALA A 137 -34.13 -5.77 -0.74
N THR A 138 -34.58 -4.76 -1.48
CA THR A 138 -33.72 -3.72 -2.05
C THR A 138 -33.22 -2.87 -0.91
N PHE A 139 -32.03 -3.20 -0.42
CA PHE A 139 -31.25 -2.30 0.40
C PHE A 139 -31.12 -0.97 -0.34
N PRO A 140 -31.27 0.17 0.35
CA PRO A 140 -31.18 1.47 -0.28
C PRO A 140 -29.81 1.60 -0.96
N ARG A 141 -29.84 2.05 -2.22
CA ARG A 141 -28.63 2.32 -2.99
C ARG A 141 -27.80 3.37 -2.27
N ALA A 142 -26.50 3.12 -2.14
CA ALA A 142 -25.62 4.05 -1.46
C ALA A 142 -25.52 5.38 -2.26
N PRO A 143 -25.46 6.54 -1.58
CA PRO A 143 -25.23 7.81 -2.25
C PRO A 143 -23.93 7.81 -3.06
N VAL A 144 -23.94 8.50 -4.19
CA VAL A 144 -22.72 8.76 -4.96
C VAL A 144 -21.82 9.71 -4.18
N THR A 145 -20.52 9.45 -4.19
CA THR A 145 -19.51 10.25 -3.48
C THR A 145 -18.44 10.72 -4.46
N SER A 146 -17.98 11.96 -4.30
CA SER A 146 -16.83 12.52 -5.01
C SER A 146 -15.57 12.61 -4.14
N ASP A 147 -15.65 12.15 -2.89
CA ASP A 147 -14.50 12.15 -1.98
C ASP A 147 -13.51 11.04 -2.35
N SER A 148 -12.26 11.44 -2.58
CA SER A 148 -11.19 10.52 -3.03
C SER A 148 -10.87 9.41 -2.01
N VAL A 149 -11.01 9.67 -0.71
CA VAL A 149 -10.75 8.68 0.33
C VAL A 149 -11.90 7.68 0.38
N ARG A 150 -13.15 8.15 0.34
CA ARG A 150 -14.35 7.31 0.28
C ARG A 150 -14.33 6.41 -0.96
N LEU A 151 -13.97 6.96 -2.12
CA LEU A 151 -13.82 6.19 -3.35
C LEU A 151 -12.77 5.08 -3.19
N LYS A 152 -11.62 5.37 -2.56
CA LYS A 152 -10.59 4.35 -2.33
C LYS A 152 -11.03 3.29 -1.32
N CYS A 153 -11.78 3.68 -0.29
CA CYS A 153 -12.39 2.74 0.65
C CYS A 153 -13.37 1.79 -0.06
N ARG A 154 -14.27 2.32 -0.90
CA ARG A 154 -15.20 1.51 -1.70
C ARG A 154 -14.47 0.54 -2.62
N GLU A 155 -13.41 0.98 -3.29
CA GLU A 155 -12.57 0.12 -4.13
C GLU A 155 -11.92 -1.01 -3.31
N MET A 156 -11.37 -0.69 -2.12
CA MET A 156 -10.76 -1.71 -1.25
C MET A 156 -11.78 -2.74 -0.76
N ILE A 157 -13.00 -2.32 -0.41
CA ILE A 157 -14.09 -3.22 0.00
C ILE A 157 -14.51 -4.10 -1.18
N THR A 158 -14.71 -3.51 -2.35
CA THR A 158 -15.10 -4.23 -3.58
C THR A 158 -14.09 -5.32 -3.92
N ASN A 159 -12.80 -4.99 -3.93
CA ASN A 159 -11.72 -5.96 -4.19
C ASN A 159 -11.73 -7.10 -3.16
N ALA A 160 -12.02 -6.82 -1.90
CA ALA A 160 -12.12 -7.85 -0.88
C ALA A 160 -13.32 -8.79 -1.13
N LEU A 161 -14.47 -8.24 -1.55
CA LEU A 161 -15.67 -9.01 -1.88
C LEU A 161 -15.48 -9.91 -3.12
N GLN A 162 -14.60 -9.53 -4.04
CA GLN A 162 -14.29 -10.31 -5.24
C GLN A 162 -13.30 -11.46 -5.01
N THR A 163 -12.83 -11.67 -3.77
CA THR A 163 -11.90 -12.76 -3.46
C THR A 163 -12.53 -14.13 -3.73
N GLY A 164 -11.98 -14.87 -4.68
CA GLY A 164 -12.41 -16.25 -4.98
C GLY A 164 -13.53 -16.38 -6.00
N ASP A 165 -13.87 -15.31 -6.74
CA ASP A 165 -14.81 -15.33 -7.88
C ASP A 165 -16.25 -15.80 -7.58
N ASP A 166 -16.61 -16.03 -6.31
CA ASP A 166 -17.96 -16.42 -5.88
C ASP A 166 -19.03 -15.41 -6.31
N HIS A 167 -18.68 -14.12 -6.36
CA HIS A 167 -19.55 -13.04 -6.82
C HIS A 167 -20.07 -13.27 -8.26
N ILE A 168 -19.29 -13.94 -9.11
CA ILE A 168 -19.69 -14.27 -10.49
C ILE A 168 -20.79 -15.34 -10.48
N THR A 169 -20.62 -16.37 -9.65
CA THR A 169 -21.57 -17.48 -9.53
C THR A 169 -22.87 -17.03 -8.86
N ILE A 170 -22.77 -16.14 -7.87
CA ILE A 170 -23.90 -15.58 -7.13
C ILE A 170 -24.60 -14.46 -7.94
N GLY A 171 -23.89 -13.86 -8.91
CA GLY A 171 -24.39 -12.69 -9.64
C GLY A 171 -24.47 -11.44 -8.76
N ALA A 172 -23.55 -11.30 -7.81
CA ALA A 172 -23.52 -10.18 -6.88
C ALA A 172 -22.79 -8.97 -7.49
N ASP A 173 -23.40 -7.79 -7.38
CA ASP A 173 -22.76 -6.52 -7.71
C ASP A 173 -21.89 -6.07 -6.53
N CYS A 174 -20.59 -6.38 -6.60
CA CYS A 174 -19.64 -6.03 -5.55
C CYS A 174 -19.41 -4.52 -5.42
N ASP A 175 -19.57 -3.74 -6.50
CA ASP A 175 -19.40 -2.29 -6.47
C ASP A 175 -20.53 -1.65 -5.65
N GLU A 176 -21.77 -2.10 -5.89
CA GLU A 176 -22.94 -1.65 -5.14
C GLU A 176 -22.87 -2.08 -3.66
N LEU A 177 -22.52 -3.34 -3.39
CA LEU A 177 -22.34 -3.83 -2.03
C LEU A 177 -21.22 -3.08 -1.30
N GLY A 178 -20.10 -2.81 -1.98
CA GLY A 178 -18.99 -2.04 -1.43
C GLY A 178 -19.40 -0.61 -1.05
N ALA A 179 -20.21 0.03 -1.88
CA ALA A 179 -20.76 1.36 -1.60
C ALA A 179 -21.72 1.36 -0.40
N GLN A 180 -22.58 0.34 -0.27
CA GLN A 180 -23.52 0.21 0.85
C GLN A 180 -22.82 -0.08 2.19
N ILE A 181 -21.80 -0.96 2.17
CA ILE A 181 -20.99 -1.26 3.36
C ILE A 181 -20.29 0.01 3.83
N GLU A 182 -19.70 0.77 2.92
CA GLU A 182 -19.01 2.02 3.25
C GLU A 182 -19.94 3.09 3.82
N GLU A 183 -21.17 3.20 3.31
CA GLU A 183 -22.16 4.14 3.84
C GLU A 183 -22.64 3.76 5.25
N TYR A 184 -22.74 2.45 5.57
CA TYR A 184 -23.23 1.99 6.87
C TYR A 184 -22.21 2.14 8.01
N ILE A 185 -20.91 2.19 7.68
CA ILE A 185 -19.83 2.29 8.68
C ILE A 185 -19.43 3.74 9.02
N LEU A 186 -19.98 4.73 8.31
CA LEU A 186 -19.80 6.17 8.57
C LEU A 186 -20.87 6.71 9.53
#